data_AF-A0A3D1P3Q3-F1
#
_entry.id   AF-A0A3D1P3Q3-F1
#
_cell.length_a   1.000
_cell.length_b   1.000
_cell.length_c   1.000
_cell.angle_alpha   90.00
_cell.angle_beta   90.00
_cell.angle_gamma   90.00
#
_symmetry.space_group_name_H-M   'P 1'
#
loop_
_entity.id
_entity.type
_entity.pdbx_description
1 polymer ?
#
loop_
_entity_poly.entity_id
_entity_poly.type
_entity_poly.pdbx_seq_one_letter_code
_entity_poly.pdbx_strand_id
1 'polypeptide(L)'
;MTASTFRKANILGHAARAGLLGLAVVSLAACGGKDRPKADLAASKVTTIGVNSYLWRATLEALSFMPLLQTDSNGGVVVTDWYANPNNPNERMKVSVTILDQDLRADALRVAASRQVLTNGVWVDAPVAAATTQKLEDVILTRARDLRRQASAGK
;
A
#
# COMPACT_ATOMS: atom_id res chain seq x y z
N MET A 1 -65.57 -26.91 -61.61
CA MET A 1 -66.53 -26.66 -60.50
C MET A 1 -66.88 -28.00 -59.89
N THR A 2 -67.13 -28.04 -58.57
CA THR A 2 -67.25 -29.19 -57.61
C THR A 2 -65.91 -29.60 -56.98
N ALA A 3 -65.40 -29.00 -55.89
CA ALA A 3 -65.93 -28.74 -54.54
C ALA A 3 -66.34 -30.02 -53.79
N SER A 4 -65.58 -30.37 -52.74
CA SER A 4 -66.17 -30.84 -51.47
C SER A 4 -65.09 -31.07 -50.39
N THR A 5 -65.25 -30.29 -49.33
CA THR A 5 -64.60 -30.35 -48.02
C THR A 5 -65.27 -31.41 -47.16
N PHE A 6 -64.51 -32.20 -46.37
CA PHE A 6 -65.03 -32.90 -45.18
C PHE A 6 -63.86 -33.21 -44.22
N ARG A 7 -63.69 -32.46 -43.13
CA ARG A 7 -64.17 -32.63 -41.73
C ARG A 7 -63.40 -33.65 -40.88
N LYS A 8 -62.72 -33.06 -39.89
CA LYS A 8 -62.74 -33.29 -38.42
C LYS A 8 -62.48 -34.69 -37.81
N ALA A 9 -61.55 -34.62 -36.85
CA ALA A 9 -61.47 -35.32 -35.55
C ALA A 9 -61.15 -36.82 -35.64
N ASN A 10 -60.39 -37.44 -34.73
CA ASN A 10 -60.32 -37.23 -33.30
C ASN A 10 -59.12 -38.03 -32.74
N ILE A 11 -58.54 -37.56 -31.62
CA ILE A 11 -57.86 -38.27 -30.51
C ILE A 11 -57.28 -39.67 -30.78
N LEU A 12 -56.00 -39.87 -30.45
CA LEU A 12 -55.63 -40.64 -29.25
C LEU A 12 -54.13 -40.56 -28.95
N GLY A 13 -53.83 -40.45 -27.66
CA GLY A 13 -52.52 -40.16 -27.11
C GLY A 13 -51.46 -41.20 -27.44
N HIS A 14 -50.24 -40.70 -27.69
CA HIS A 14 -49.04 -41.51 -27.73
C HIS A 14 -48.26 -41.22 -26.46
N ALA A 15 -48.58 -42.02 -25.43
CA ALA A 15 -47.80 -42.09 -24.22
C ALA A 15 -46.45 -42.77 -24.53
N ALA A 16 -45.40 -41.99 -24.31
CA ALA A 16 -44.02 -42.33 -24.05
C ALA A 16 -43.66 -43.81 -23.93
N ARG A 17 -42.70 -44.24 -24.74
CA ARG A 17 -41.69 -45.21 -24.31
C ARG A 17 -40.30 -44.69 -24.65
N ALA A 18 -39.57 -44.42 -23.58
CA ALA A 18 -38.18 -44.03 -23.55
C ALA A 18 -37.27 -45.14 -24.12
N GLY A 19 -36.23 -44.72 -24.85
CA GLY A 19 -35.15 -45.58 -25.32
C GLY A 19 -33.81 -44.83 -25.27
N LEU A 20 -33.02 -45.15 -24.25
CA LEU A 20 -31.55 -45.28 -24.20
C LEU A 20 -30.68 -44.15 -24.82
N LEU A 21 -30.04 -43.34 -23.98
CA LEU A 21 -28.63 -43.51 -23.54
C LEU A 21 -27.58 -43.22 -24.65
N GLY A 22 -27.14 -41.96 -24.68
CA GLY A 22 -25.94 -41.49 -25.36
C GLY A 22 -25.27 -40.41 -24.52
N LEU A 23 -24.62 -40.80 -23.43
CA LEU A 23 -23.87 -39.94 -22.52
C LEU A 23 -22.52 -39.57 -23.16
N ALA A 24 -22.47 -38.46 -23.90
CA ALA A 24 -21.23 -37.88 -24.39
C ALA A 24 -20.55 -37.09 -23.26
N VAL A 25 -19.67 -37.76 -22.50
CA VAL A 25 -18.80 -37.14 -21.50
C VAL A 25 -17.62 -36.49 -22.23
N VAL A 26 -17.77 -35.23 -22.65
CA VAL A 26 -16.63 -34.43 -23.10
C VAL A 26 -15.91 -33.89 -21.88
N SER A 27 -14.87 -34.62 -21.50
CA SER A 27 -13.91 -34.23 -20.47
C SER A 27 -12.92 -33.24 -21.07
N LEU A 28 -13.21 -31.94 -21.02
CA LEU A 28 -12.21 -30.92 -21.33
C LEU A 28 -11.43 -30.58 -20.06
N ALA A 29 -10.31 -31.29 -19.89
CA ALA A 29 -9.21 -30.87 -19.04
C ALA A 29 -8.68 -29.52 -19.55
N ALA A 30 -8.93 -28.45 -18.82
CA ALA A 30 -8.23 -27.18 -18.96
C ALA A 30 -7.81 -26.67 -17.58
N CYS A 31 -6.91 -27.43 -16.95
CA CYS A 31 -6.03 -26.90 -15.91
C CYS A 31 -4.80 -26.30 -16.60
N GLY A 32 -4.45 -25.06 -16.26
CA GLY A 32 -3.14 -24.49 -16.54
C GLY A 32 -3.19 -23.21 -17.36
N GLY A 33 -2.93 -22.08 -16.69
CA GLY A 33 -2.77 -20.78 -17.35
C GLY A 33 -3.61 -19.66 -16.74
N LYS A 34 -3.68 -19.55 -15.41
CA LYS A 34 -4.14 -18.32 -14.77
C LYS A 34 -2.98 -17.34 -14.79
N ASP A 35 -2.74 -16.70 -15.94
CA ASP A 35 -2.02 -15.43 -16.00
C ASP A 35 -2.76 -14.48 -15.07
N ARG A 36 -2.19 -14.28 -13.88
CA ARG A 36 -2.68 -13.28 -12.94
C ARG A 36 -2.46 -11.94 -13.63
N PRO A 37 -3.52 -11.14 -13.91
CA PRO A 37 -3.30 -9.76 -14.31
C PRO A 37 -2.45 -9.13 -13.20
N LYS A 38 -1.31 -8.56 -13.54
CA LYS A 38 -0.50 -7.74 -12.64
C LYS A 38 -1.37 -6.54 -12.23
N ALA A 39 -2.20 -6.72 -11.22
CA ALA A 39 -2.96 -5.68 -10.52
C ALA A 39 -2.01 -4.79 -9.69
N ASP A 40 -0.85 -4.47 -10.26
CA ASP A 40 0.23 -3.70 -9.65
C ASP A 40 0.59 -2.46 -10.50
N LEU A 41 -0.04 -2.29 -11.67
CA LEU A 41 0.29 -1.22 -12.62
C LEU A 41 -0.81 -0.17 -12.81
N ALA A 42 -2.05 -0.44 -12.40
CA ALA A 42 -3.18 0.47 -12.66
C ALA A 42 -3.55 1.40 -11.50
N ALA A 43 -2.99 1.20 -10.30
CA ALA A 43 -3.17 2.12 -9.17
C ALA A 43 -2.06 3.20 -9.08
N SER A 44 -1.00 3.07 -9.87
CA SER A 44 0.19 3.95 -9.82
C SER A 44 0.12 5.07 -10.86
N LYS A 45 -0.97 5.83 -10.90
CA LYS A 45 -1.01 7.14 -11.59
C LYS A 45 -1.06 8.32 -10.61
N VAL A 46 -0.63 8.09 -9.36
CA VAL A 46 -0.66 9.09 -8.29
C VAL A 46 0.73 9.10 -7.65
N THR A 47 1.51 10.14 -7.95
CA THR A 47 2.91 10.39 -7.53
C THR A 47 3.89 9.25 -7.82
N THR A 48 4.77 9.43 -8.80
CA THR A 48 5.96 8.58 -8.97
C THR A 48 6.86 8.79 -7.76
N ILE A 49 6.63 8.06 -6.66
CA ILE A 49 7.53 8.10 -5.50
C ILE A 49 8.86 7.51 -5.97
N GLY A 50 9.91 8.32 -5.93
CA GLY A 50 11.26 7.96 -6.40
C GLY A 50 12.04 7.13 -5.38
N VAL A 51 11.42 6.76 -4.27
CA VAL A 51 12.00 6.02 -3.14
C VAL A 51 11.10 4.87 -2.68
N ASN A 52 11.58 4.03 -1.76
CA ASN A 52 10.78 2.95 -1.20
C ASN A 52 9.50 3.52 -0.56
N SER A 53 8.34 3.10 -1.07
CA SER A 53 7.04 3.62 -0.62
C SER A 53 6.71 3.29 0.84
N TYR A 54 7.24 2.19 1.37
CA TYR A 54 7.07 1.82 2.79
C TYR A 54 7.92 2.70 3.71
N LEU A 55 9.18 2.99 3.35
CA LEU A 55 10.03 3.92 4.11
C LEU A 55 9.45 5.32 4.09
N TRP A 56 8.99 5.78 2.92
CA TRP A 56 8.36 7.08 2.78
C TRP A 56 7.13 7.21 3.68
N ARG A 57 6.20 6.25 3.59
CA ARG A 57 4.99 6.26 4.42
C ARG A 57 5.29 6.14 5.91
N ALA A 58 6.22 5.26 6.30
CA ALA A 58 6.63 5.10 7.69
C ALA A 58 7.28 6.36 8.27
N THR A 59 8.08 7.07 7.46
CA THR A 59 8.71 8.34 7.87
C THR A 59 7.67 9.41 8.15
N LEU A 60 6.70 9.58 7.24
CA LEU A 60 5.62 10.55 7.42
C LEU A 60 4.77 10.22 8.66
N GLU A 61 4.46 8.94 8.91
CA GLU A 61 3.72 8.52 10.10
C GLU A 61 4.52 8.79 11.38
N ALA A 62 5.80 8.44 11.40
CA ALA A 62 6.67 8.64 12.56
C ALA A 62 6.87 10.12 12.90
N LEU A 63 6.94 11.00 11.90
CA LEU A 63 7.16 12.44 12.10
C LEU A 63 5.87 13.26 12.16
N SER A 64 4.70 12.64 12.04
CA SER A 64 3.39 13.33 11.95
C SER A 64 3.04 14.22 13.15
N PHE A 65 3.73 14.04 14.28
CA PHE A 65 3.56 14.88 15.48
C PHE A 65 4.32 16.21 15.40
N MET A 66 5.23 16.38 14.43
CA MET A 66 5.96 17.61 14.17
C MET A 66 5.41 18.30 12.90
N PRO A 67 5.42 19.63 12.82
CA PRO A 67 5.12 20.33 11.57
C PRO A 67 6.13 19.96 10.48
N LEU A 68 5.67 19.61 9.27
CA LEU A 68 6.53 19.32 8.13
C LEU A 68 6.86 20.62 7.38
N LEU A 69 8.14 20.90 7.20
CA LEU A 69 8.65 22.07 6.47
C LEU A 69 8.88 21.75 4.99
N GLN A 70 9.40 20.55 4.69
CA GLN A 70 9.68 20.10 3.33
C GLN A 70 9.43 18.60 3.19
N THR A 71 8.80 18.20 2.09
CA THR A 71 8.60 16.81 1.71
C THR A 71 8.84 16.63 0.22
N ASP A 72 9.91 15.93 -0.15
CA ASP A 72 10.23 15.54 -1.52
C ASP A 72 10.19 14.01 -1.66
N SER A 73 9.12 13.50 -2.28
CA SER A 73 8.91 12.07 -2.50
C SER A 73 9.79 11.48 -3.60
N ASN A 74 10.41 12.31 -4.45
CA ASN A 74 11.29 11.85 -5.52
C ASN A 74 12.70 11.69 -4.99
N GLY A 75 13.19 12.69 -4.25
CA GLY A 75 14.51 12.67 -3.61
C GLY A 75 14.57 11.95 -2.26
N GLY A 76 13.42 11.59 -1.68
CA GLY A 76 13.36 10.88 -0.39
C GLY A 76 13.68 11.75 0.81
N VAL A 77 13.47 13.07 0.73
CA VAL A 77 13.83 14.01 1.79
C VAL A 77 12.59 14.50 2.52
N VAL A 78 12.61 14.41 3.85
CA VAL A 78 11.58 14.95 4.74
C VAL A 78 12.27 15.82 5.79
N VAL A 79 11.86 17.09 5.89
CA VAL A 79 12.38 18.04 6.88
C VAL A 79 11.22 18.58 7.69
N THR A 80 11.34 18.54 9.01
CA THR A 80 10.37 19.16 9.92
C THR A 80 10.70 20.64 10.14
N ASP A 81 9.74 21.39 10.65
CA ASP A 81 10.04 22.66 11.31
C ASP A 81 10.59 22.41 12.72
N TRP A 82 11.00 23.47 13.41
CA TRP A 82 11.31 23.45 14.82
C TRP A 82 10.06 23.13 15.65
N TYR A 83 10.14 22.07 16.43
CA TYR A 83 9.09 21.64 17.35
C TYR A 83 9.59 21.71 18.78
N ALA A 84 8.84 22.39 19.66
CA ALA A 84 9.06 22.39 21.09
C ALA A 84 8.01 21.52 21.77
N ASN A 85 8.46 20.59 22.63
CA ASN A 85 7.54 19.73 23.38
C ASN A 85 6.84 20.59 24.44
N PRO A 86 5.49 20.55 24.57
CA PRO A 86 4.78 21.30 25.61
C PRO A 86 5.26 21.00 27.04
N ASN A 87 5.77 19.79 27.29
CA ASN A 87 6.33 19.39 28.59
C ASN A 87 7.73 19.96 28.84
N ASN A 88 8.44 20.40 27.80
CA ASN A 88 9.74 21.06 27.90
C ASN A 88 9.85 22.19 26.84
N PRO A 89 9.19 23.34 27.08
CA PRO A 89 9.10 24.42 26.09
C PRO A 89 10.44 25.16 25.89
N ASN A 90 11.40 24.97 26.81
CA ASN A 90 12.73 25.57 26.73
C ASN A 90 13.65 24.81 25.76
N GLU A 91 13.15 23.77 25.09
CA GLU A 91 13.90 23.02 24.09
C GLU A 91 13.08 22.88 22.82
N ARG A 92 13.77 23.03 21.69
CA ARG A 92 13.18 22.77 20.38
C ARG A 92 14.07 21.85 19.57
N MET A 93 13.44 21.03 18.74
CA MET A 93 14.11 20.07 17.90
C MET A 93 13.59 20.16 16.47
N LYS A 94 14.50 19.95 15.52
CA LYS A 94 14.21 19.79 14.11
C LYS A 94 14.78 18.46 13.65
N VAL A 95 14.06 17.75 12.80
CA VAL A 95 14.50 16.47 12.23
C VAL A 95 14.51 16.57 10.71
N SER A 96 15.55 16.02 10.11
CA SER A 96 15.68 15.80 8.67
C SER A 96 15.92 14.32 8.44
N VAL A 97 15.17 13.73 7.53
CA VAL A 97 15.25 12.33 7.15
C VAL A 97 15.53 12.26 5.65
N THR A 98 16.49 11.43 5.27
CA THR A 98 16.81 11.14 3.88
C THR A 98 16.73 9.64 3.65
N ILE A 99 15.91 9.24 2.69
CA ILE A 99 15.82 7.87 2.22
C ILE A 99 16.83 7.73 1.08
N LEU A 100 17.83 6.89 1.31
CA LEU A 100 18.96 6.71 0.41
C LEU A 100 18.68 5.65 -0.65
N ASP A 101 17.73 4.74 -0.39
CA ASP A 101 17.59 3.53 -1.19
C ASP A 101 16.16 3.00 -1.33
N GLN A 102 16.00 2.13 -2.33
CA GLN A 102 14.74 1.46 -2.64
C GLN A 102 14.49 0.18 -1.83
N ASP A 103 15.51 -0.35 -1.16
CA ASP A 103 15.39 -1.61 -0.40
C ASP A 103 15.18 -1.35 1.09
N LEU A 104 14.47 -2.26 1.77
CA LEU A 104 14.25 -2.20 3.22
C LEU A 104 15.45 -2.76 4.01
N ARG A 105 16.60 -2.09 3.88
CA ARG A 105 17.83 -2.39 4.62
C ARG A 105 18.08 -1.36 5.73
N ALA A 106 18.98 -1.68 6.65
CA ALA A 106 19.25 -0.86 7.83
C ALA A 106 19.93 0.48 7.49
N ASP A 107 20.68 0.52 6.40
CA ASP A 107 21.43 1.66 5.88
C ASP A 107 20.66 2.48 4.82
N ALA A 108 19.43 2.09 4.48
CA ALA A 108 18.61 2.79 3.47
C ALA A 108 18.03 4.14 3.95
N LEU A 109 18.25 4.48 5.22
CA LEU A 109 17.68 5.64 5.88
C LEU A 109 18.78 6.37 6.63
N ARG A 110 18.78 7.69 6.55
CA ARG A 110 19.60 8.56 7.37
C ARG A 110 18.74 9.56 8.10
N VAL A 111 18.89 9.63 9.42
CA VAL A 111 18.21 10.63 10.24
C VAL A 111 19.23 11.60 10.82
N ALA A 112 18.95 12.89 10.67
CA ALA A 112 19.70 13.97 11.28
C ALA A 112 18.75 14.81 12.13
N ALA A 113 19.16 15.11 13.37
CA ALA A 113 18.40 15.94 14.27
C ALA A 113 19.25 17.11 14.76
N SER A 114 18.62 18.26 14.93
CA SER A 114 19.20 19.45 15.53
C SER A 114 18.37 19.83 16.75
N ARG A 115 19.05 20.18 17.85
CA ARG A 115 18.40 20.61 19.10
C ARG A 115 18.93 21.98 19.49
N GLN A 116 18.03 22.81 19.98
CA GLN A 116 18.35 24.09 20.58
C GLN A 116 17.68 24.21 21.94
N VAL A 117 18.38 24.87 22.87
CA VAL A 117 17.89 25.14 24.22
C VAL A 117 17.80 26.65 24.39
N LEU A 118 16.71 27.11 25.00
CA LEU A 118 16.50 28.51 25.32
C LEU A 118 17.32 28.85 26.57
N THR A 119 18.36 29.66 26.39
CA THR A 119 19.23 30.14 27.46
C THR A 119 19.22 31.66 27.45
N ASN A 120 18.80 32.29 28.55
CA ASN A 120 18.70 33.75 28.67
C ASN A 120 17.89 34.42 27.53
N GLY A 121 16.82 33.77 27.07
CA GLY A 121 15.97 34.28 25.97
C GLY A 121 16.55 34.08 24.57
N VAL A 122 17.70 33.42 24.43
CA VAL A 122 18.34 33.12 23.14
C VAL A 122 18.39 31.62 22.91
N TRP A 123 18.09 31.18 21.69
CA TRP A 123 18.23 29.78 21.29
C TRP A 123 19.68 29.46 20.99
N VAL A 124 20.24 28.49 21.73
CA VAL A 124 21.62 28.03 21.57
C VAL A 124 21.63 26.58 21.15
N ASP A 125 22.48 26.22 20.20
CA ASP A 125 22.63 24.83 19.75
C ASP A 125 23.12 23.93 20.89
N ALA A 126 22.50 22.76 20.99
CA ALA A 126 22.83 21.76 21.99
C ALA A 126 22.95 20.39 21.32
N PRO A 127 23.81 19.49 21.86
CA PRO A 127 23.97 18.17 21.31
C PRO A 127 22.65 17.39 21.39
N VAL A 128 22.39 16.61 20.32
CA VAL A 128 21.33 15.60 20.31
C VAL A 128 21.92 14.28 20.79
N ALA A 129 21.23 13.62 21.72
CA ALA A 129 21.62 12.28 22.16
C ALA A 129 21.54 11.30 20.99
N ALA A 130 22.61 10.52 20.77
CA ALA A 130 22.65 9.52 19.70
C ALA A 130 21.48 8.51 19.78
N ALA A 131 21.08 8.16 21.01
CA ALA A 131 19.93 7.28 21.26
C ALA A 131 18.61 7.82 20.68
N THR A 132 18.42 9.14 20.62
CA THR A 132 17.21 9.74 20.02
C THR A 132 17.16 9.52 18.52
N THR A 133 18.27 9.76 17.83
CA THR A 133 18.39 9.54 16.38
C THR A 133 18.22 8.07 16.03
N GLN A 134 18.91 7.18 16.76
CA GLN A 134 18.80 5.73 16.59
C GLN A 134 17.37 5.23 16.82
N LYS A 135 16.71 5.72 17.87
CA LYS A 135 15.33 5.34 18.15
C LYS A 135 14.37 5.77 17.04
N LEU A 136 14.57 6.95 16.45
CA LEU A 136 13.78 7.39 15.29
C LEU A 136 14.00 6.49 14.08
N GLU A 137 15.26 6.15 13.78
CA GLU A 137 15.61 5.20 12.71
C GLU A 137 14.93 3.85 12.92
N ASP A 138 15.03 3.29 14.12
CA ASP A 138 14.44 2.00 14.47
C ASP A 138 12.91 2.00 14.35
N VAL A 139 12.25 3.07 14.81
CA VAL A 139 10.80 3.22 14.71
C VAL A 139 10.37 3.26 13.24
N ILE A 140 11.06 4.04 12.39
CA ILE A 140 10.75 4.14 10.97
C ILE A 140 10.97 2.79 10.27
N LEU A 141 12.11 2.14 10.50
CA LEU A 141 12.42 0.85 9.89
C LEU A 141 11.47 -0.26 10.33
N THR A 142 11.11 -0.30 11.61
CA THR A 142 10.13 -1.25 12.15
C THR A 142 8.78 -1.03 11.50
N ARG A 143 8.31 0.23 11.45
CA ARG A 143 7.02 0.55 10.85
C ARG A 143 6.99 0.22 9.35
N ALA A 144 8.06 0.52 8.61
CA ALA A 144 8.15 0.17 7.20
C ALA A 144 8.06 -1.35 6.95
N ARG A 145 8.72 -2.16 7.80
CA ARG A 145 8.62 -3.63 7.74
C ARG A 145 7.20 -4.12 8.03
N ASP A 146 6.50 -3.50 8.98
CA ASP A 146 5.11 -3.81 9.28
C ASP A 146 4.19 -3.52 8.10
N LEU A 147 4.36 -2.35 7.48
CA LEU A 147 3.60 -1.97 6.29
C LEU A 147 3.82 -2.95 5.13
N ARG A 148 5.06 -3.43 4.94
CA ARG A 148 5.36 -4.48 3.94
C ARG A 148 4.69 -5.81 4.27
N ARG A 149 4.69 -6.23 5.54
CA ARG A 149 4.02 -7.47 5.98
C ARG A 149 2.51 -7.39 5.76
N GLN A 150 1.89 -6.27 6.09
CA GLN A 150 0.45 -6.06 5.87
C GLN A 150 0.08 -6.11 4.38
N ALA A 151 0.87 -5.49 3.52
CA ALA A 151 0.64 -5.49 2.07
C ALA A 151 0.78 -6.89 1.43
N SER A 152 1.59 -7.77 2.03
CA SER A 152 1.77 -9.14 1.55
C SER A 152 0.75 -10.13 2.14
N ALA A 153 0.27 -9.89 3.36
CA ALA A 153 -0.74 -10.72 4.02
C ALA A 153 -2.17 -10.52 3.49
N GLY A 154 -2.45 -9.40 2.81
CA GLY A 154 -3.77 -9.10 2.23
C GLY A 154 -4.02 -9.70 0.83
N LYS A 155 -3.16 -10.60 0.35
CA LYS A 155 -3.31 -11.33 -0.92
C LYS A 155 -3.67 -12.78 -0.66
#